data_AF-A0A285V1Z2-F1
#
_entry.id   AF-A0A285V1Z2-F1
#
_cell.length_a   1.000
_cell.length_b   1.000
_cell.length_c   1.000
_cell.angle_alpha   90.00
_cell.angle_beta   90.00
_cell.angle_gamma   90.00
#
_symmetry.space_group_name_H-M   'P 1'
#
loop_
_entity.id
_entity.type
_entity.pdbx_description
1 polymer ?
#
loop_
_entity_poly.entity_id
_entity_poly.type
_entity_poly.pdbx_seq_one_letter_code
_entity_poly.pdbx_strand_id
1 'polypeptide(L)'
;MAADNTRPPHTKETSLAQALDGKPHTLISRSPTSAVYIDGKGGQILLRGSGFEYDGDVAIKGTVTGATFLDRDGSAFLAWEL
;
A
#
# COMPACT_ATOMS: atom_id res chain seq x y z
N MET A 1 10.13 45.57 -18.43
CA MET A 1 11.31 44.73 -18.13
C MET A 1 11.25 44.33 -16.67
N ALA A 2 11.82 43.16 -16.35
CA ALA A 2 11.89 42.44 -15.08
C ALA A 2 10.74 41.45 -14.80
N ALA A 3 11.11 40.17 -14.83
CA ALA A 3 10.34 38.99 -14.45
C ALA A 3 10.52 38.71 -12.95
N ASP A 4 9.58 37.99 -12.34
CA ASP A 4 9.93 37.07 -11.26
C ASP A 4 9.13 35.77 -11.37
N ASN A 5 9.89 34.70 -11.55
CA ASN A 5 9.47 33.31 -11.68
C ASN A 5 9.72 32.63 -10.34
N THR A 6 8.70 32.50 -9.50
CA THR A 6 8.74 31.56 -8.37
C THR A 6 7.35 30.96 -8.11
N ARG A 7 6.85 30.18 -9.06
CA ARG A 7 5.83 29.17 -8.74
C ARG A 7 6.56 28.03 -8.02
N PRO A 8 6.22 27.68 -6.76
CA PRO A 8 6.88 26.59 -6.07
C PRO A 8 6.70 25.28 -6.86
N PRO A 9 7.69 24.38 -6.85
CA PRO A 9 7.55 23.09 -7.49
C PRO A 9 6.38 22.37 -6.84
N HIS A 10 5.46 21.88 -7.67
CA HIS A 10 4.48 20.88 -7.27
C HIS A 10 5.27 19.60 -6.98
N THR A 11 5.90 19.53 -5.81
CA THR A 11 6.30 18.27 -5.23
C THR A 11 5.00 17.56 -4.93
N LYS A 12 4.52 16.78 -5.90
CA LYS A 12 3.53 15.74 -5.64
C LYS A 12 4.24 14.74 -4.74
N GLU A 13 4.32 15.05 -3.45
CA GLU A 13 4.29 14.03 -2.44
C GLU A 13 2.93 13.36 -2.64
N THR A 14 2.90 12.39 -3.55
CA THR A 14 1.83 11.42 -3.62
C THR A 14 2.00 10.63 -2.33
N SER A 15 1.48 11.18 -1.23
CA SER A 15 1.20 10.40 -0.04
C SER A 15 0.54 9.13 -0.55
N LEU A 16 1.09 7.98 -0.21
CA LEU A 16 0.60 6.67 -0.68
C LEU A 16 -0.92 6.51 -0.47
N ALA A 17 -1.50 7.32 0.44
CA ALA A 17 -2.93 7.52 0.65
C ALA A 17 -3.73 8.06 -0.56
N GLN A 18 -3.15 8.83 -1.47
CA GLN A 18 -3.84 9.42 -2.64
C GLN A 18 -3.82 8.53 -3.89
N ALA A 19 -2.97 7.51 -3.94
CA ALA A 19 -2.93 6.55 -5.05
C ALA A 19 -3.96 5.42 -4.93
N LEU A 20 -4.63 5.32 -3.78
CA LEU A 20 -5.65 4.33 -3.48
C LEU A 20 -7.00 5.08 -3.52
N ASP A 21 -7.95 4.56 -4.30
CA ASP A 21 -9.26 5.13 -4.67
C ASP A 21 -10.18 5.44 -3.47
N GLY A 22 -9.76 6.34 -2.58
CA GLY A 22 -10.52 6.90 -1.45
C GLY A 22 -11.01 5.93 -0.38
N LYS A 23 -10.84 4.62 -0.55
CA LYS A 23 -11.27 3.60 0.42
C LYS A 23 -10.05 3.12 1.20
N PRO A 24 -9.99 3.34 2.54
CA PRO A 24 -8.89 2.84 3.33
C PRO A 24 -8.85 1.32 3.21
N HIS A 25 -7.70 0.78 2.83
CA HIS A 25 -7.43 -0.63 2.99
C HIS A 25 -7.22 -0.89 4.48
N THR A 26 -8.00 -1.80 5.07
CA THR A 26 -7.92 -2.10 6.51
C THR A 26 -6.96 -3.26 6.71
N LEU A 27 -5.97 -3.10 7.58
CA LEU A 27 -5.11 -4.20 7.99
C LEU A 27 -5.92 -5.18 8.85
N ILE A 28 -6.03 -6.42 8.40
CA ILE A 28 -6.79 -7.48 9.10
C ILE A 28 -5.88 -8.55 9.70
N SER A 29 -4.64 -8.66 9.21
CA SER A 29 -3.65 -9.56 9.79
C SER A 29 -2.25 -9.04 9.55
N ARG A 30 -1.38 -9.23 10.54
CA ARG A 30 0.03 -8.82 10.49
C ARG A 30 0.93 -9.81 11.20
N SER A 31 2.12 -9.96 10.65
CA SER A 31 3.24 -10.66 11.25
C SER A 31 4.55 -10.02 10.79
N PRO A 32 5.70 -10.34 11.39
CA PRO A 32 7.00 -9.89 10.89
C PRO A 32 7.31 -10.28 9.43
N THR A 33 6.51 -11.16 8.83
CA THR A 33 6.72 -11.72 7.48
C THR A 33 5.51 -11.55 6.54
N SER A 34 4.40 -11.01 7.02
CA SER A 34 3.18 -10.88 6.22
C SER A 34 2.27 -9.74 6.67
N ALA A 35 1.64 -9.06 5.73
CA ALA A 35 0.57 -8.11 5.97
C ALA A 35 -0.64 -8.48 5.10
N VAL A 36 -1.83 -8.52 5.69
CA VAL A 36 -3.08 -8.76 4.95
C VAL A 36 -3.97 -7.55 5.11
N TYR A 37 -4.30 -6.94 3.98
CA TYR A 37 -5.22 -5.83 3.90
C TYR A 37 -6.51 -6.27 3.22
N ILE A 38 -7.66 -5.79 3.70
CA ILE A 38 -8.94 -5.91 3.01
C ILE A 38 -9.26 -4.57 2.35
N ASP A 39 -9.72 -4.59 1.10
CA ASP A 39 -10.25 -3.41 0.44
C ASP A 39 -11.72 -3.16 0.85
N GLY A 40 -12.22 -1.95 0.56
CA GLY A 40 -13.62 -1.59 0.85
C GLY A 40 -14.67 -2.30 -0.03
N LYS A 41 -14.30 -3.32 -0.80
CA LYS A 41 -15.18 -4.19 -1.60
C LYS A 41 -15.09 -5.66 -1.13
N GLY A 42 -14.22 -5.98 -0.18
CA GLY A 42 -14.02 -7.31 0.40
C GLY A 42 -12.90 -8.14 -0.25
N GLY A 43 -12.21 -7.59 -1.26
CA GLY A 43 -10.99 -8.20 -1.81
C GLY A 43 -9.83 -8.05 -0.82
N GLN A 44 -8.79 -8.86 -1.00
CA GLN A 44 -7.63 -8.87 -0.09
C GLN A 44 -6.31 -8.66 -0.83
N ILE A 45 -5.37 -8.01 -0.15
CA ILE A 45 -3.98 -7.87 -0.57
C ILE A 45 -3.11 -8.54 0.49
N LEU A 46 -2.51 -9.67 0.14
CA LEU A 46 -1.52 -10.36 0.95
C LEU A 46 -0.13 -9.94 0.50
N LEU A 47 0.57 -9.19 1.35
CA LEU A 47 1.99 -8.89 1.20
C LEU A 47 2.80 -9.92 1.97
N ARG A 48 3.84 -10.46 1.33
CA ARG A 48 4.83 -11.37 1.92
C ARG A 48 6.20 -10.71 1.89
N GLY A 49 6.98 -10.95 2.93
CA GLY A 49 8.24 -10.26 3.10
C GLY A 49 8.96 -10.64 4.38
N SER A 50 9.85 -9.75 4.81
CA SER A 50 10.60 -9.91 6.06
C SER A 50 10.82 -8.58 6.76
N GLY A 51 10.92 -8.64 8.09
CA GLY A 51 11.20 -7.48 8.93
C GLY A 51 10.08 -6.44 8.94
N PHE A 52 8.82 -6.87 8.77
CA PHE A 52 7.70 -5.94 8.85
C PHE A 52 7.53 -5.40 10.27
N GLU A 53 7.57 -4.08 10.38
CA GLU A 53 7.23 -3.33 11.59
C GLU A 53 5.99 -2.49 11.30
N TYR A 54 5.09 -2.38 12.28
CA TYR A 54 3.79 -1.73 12.11
C TYR A 54 3.61 -0.63 13.15
N ASP A 55 3.04 0.49 12.71
CA ASP A 55 2.47 1.52 13.57
C ASP A 55 0.97 1.60 13.31
N GLY A 56 0.16 1.25 14.31
CA GLY A 56 -1.28 1.05 14.12
C GLY A 56 -1.55 0.02 13.03
N ASP A 57 -2.30 0.42 11.99
CA ASP A 57 -2.67 -0.44 10.85
C ASP A 57 -1.75 -0.28 9.63
N VAL A 58 -0.64 0.44 9.77
CA VAL A 58 0.28 0.74 8.67
C VAL A 58 1.60 0.03 8.89
N ALA A 59 2.04 -0.76 7.90
CA ALA A 59 3.41 -1.24 7.85
C ALA A 59 4.35 -0.06 7.54
N ILE A 60 5.26 0.26 8.46
CA ILE A 60 6.18 1.41 8.35
C ILE A 60 7.59 1.00 7.91
N LYS A 61 7.90 -0.30 7.95
CA LYS A 61 9.23 -0.84 7.60
C LYS A 61 9.14 -2.28 7.15
N GLY A 62 10.19 -2.73 6.46
CA GLY A 62 10.45 -4.11 6.05
C GLY A 62 10.62 -4.24 4.55
N THR A 63 10.91 -5.45 4.09
CA THR A 63 11.15 -5.75 2.68
C THR A 63 10.03 -6.62 2.15
N VAL A 64 9.32 -6.14 1.14
CA VAL A 64 8.30 -6.92 0.43
C VAL A 64 8.99 -7.78 -0.62
N THR A 65 8.76 -9.10 -0.58
CA THR A 65 9.29 -10.08 -1.54
C THR A 65 8.19 -10.74 -2.36
N GLY A 66 6.92 -10.47 -2.04
CA GLY A 66 5.80 -10.91 -2.86
C GLY A 66 4.49 -10.23 -2.49
N ALA A 67 3.56 -10.25 -3.43
CA ALA A 67 2.20 -9.73 -3.27
C ALA A 67 1.20 -10.65 -3.97
N THR A 68 0.04 -10.86 -3.35
CA THR A 68 -1.06 -11.61 -3.94
C THR A 68 -2.35 -10.84 -3.73
N PHE A 69 -3.07 -10.60 -4.82
CA PHE A 69 -4.35 -9.92 -4.85
C PHE A 69 -5.44 -10.95 -5.02
N LEU A 70 -6.33 -10.99 -4.04
CA LEU A 70 -7.44 -11.93 -3.95
C LEU A 70 -8.74 -11.15 -4.17
N ASP A 71 -9.65 -11.70 -4.99
CA ASP A 71 -11.01 -11.19 -5.07
C ASP A 71 -11.80 -11.59 -3.81
N ARG A 72 -13.04 -11.12 -3.68
CA ARG A 72 -13.91 -11.34 -2.51
C ARG A 72 -14.18 -12.82 -2.23
N ASP A 73 -14.11 -13.67 -3.24
CA ASP A 73 -14.27 -15.13 -3.13
C ASP A 73 -12.97 -15.84 -2.67
N GLY A 74 -11.88 -15.10 -2.51
CA GLY A 74 -10.56 -15.62 -2.16
C GLY A 74 -9.74 -16.10 -3.37
N SER A 75 -10.24 -15.95 -4.59
CA SER A 75 -9.53 -16.32 -5.82
C SER A 75 -8.40 -15.33 -6.11
N ALA A 76 -7.19 -15.84 -6.33
CA ALA A 76 -6.06 -15.00 -6.75
C ALA A 76 -6.21 -14.60 -8.22
N PHE A 77 -6.21 -13.28 -8.49
CA PHE A 77 -6.25 -12.76 -9.86
C PHE A 77 -4.93 -12.11 -10.28
N LEU A 78 -4.07 -11.75 -9.32
CA LEU A 78 -2.73 -11.25 -9.58
C LEU A 78 -1.80 -11.71 -8.46
N ALA A 79 -0.64 -12.26 -8.86
CA ALA A 79 0.43 -12.61 -7.94
C ALA A 79 1.76 -12.16 -8.51
N TRP A 80 2.62 -11.68 -7.63
CA TRP A 80 3.99 -11.29 -7.94
C TRP A 80 4.92 -11.76 -6.84
N GLU A 81 6.11 -12.23 -7.22
CA GLU A 81 7.20 -12.66 -6.35
C GLU A 81 8.54 -12.23 -6.98
N LEU A 82 9.52 -11.95 -6.12
CA LEU A 82 10.86 -11.44 -6.47
C LEU A 82 11.90 -12.56 -6.54
#